data_AF-A0A2N2F6G4-F1
#
_entry.id   AF-A0A2N2F6G4-F1
#
_cell.length_a   1.000
_cell.length_b   1.000
_cell.length_c   1.000
_cell.angle_alpha   90.00
_cell.angle_beta   90.00
_cell.angle_gamma   90.00
#
_symmetry.space_group_name_H-M   'P 1'
#
loop_
_entity.id
_entity.type
_entity.pdbx_description
1 polymer ?
#
loop_
_entity_poly.entity_id
_entity_poly.type
_entity_poly.pdbx_seq_one_letter_code
_entity_poly.pdbx_strand_id
1 'polypeptide(L)'
;MYAHFKNPNHTYEVVGVARFSEDPHQEFVVYKSLYESKLEPEGKVLPSGTLWVRPKKMFTELVPDPADKTKKILRFKKISS
;
A
#
# COMPACT_ATOMS: atom_id res chain seq x y z
N MET A 1 -2.80 -11.19 1.06
CA MET A 1 -3.06 -10.13 0.06
C MET A 1 -3.67 -8.92 0.76
N TYR A 2 -3.51 -7.70 0.22
CA TYR A 2 -4.02 -6.46 0.80
C TYR A 2 -4.76 -5.64 -0.25
N ALA A 3 -5.80 -4.93 0.14
CA ALA A 3 -6.50 -3.95 -0.70
C ALA A 3 -6.33 -2.55 -0.11
N HIS A 4 -6.11 -1.56 -0.97
CA HIS A 4 -6.02 -0.17 -0.54
C HIS A 4 -7.41 0.46 -0.35
N PHE A 5 -7.60 1.25 0.71
CA PHE A 5 -8.92 1.81 1.05
C PHE A 5 -9.55 2.68 -0.04
N LYS A 6 -8.74 3.36 -0.87
CA LYS A 6 -9.26 4.20 -1.97
C LYS A 6 -9.83 3.40 -3.13
N ASN A 7 -9.34 2.19 -3.36
CA ASN A 7 -9.80 1.35 -4.44
C ASN A 7 -9.68 -0.12 -4.03
N PRO A 8 -10.78 -0.77 -3.64
CA PRO A 8 -10.75 -2.15 -3.17
C PRO A 8 -10.36 -3.16 -4.26
N ASN A 9 -10.45 -2.77 -5.54
CA ASN A 9 -10.03 -3.62 -6.66
C ASN A 9 -8.50 -3.58 -6.90
N HIS A 10 -7.81 -2.57 -6.34
CA HIS A 10 -6.35 -2.50 -6.39
C HIS A 10 -5.78 -3.34 -5.25
N THR A 11 -5.31 -4.52 -5.62
CA THR A 11 -4.76 -5.49 -4.68
C THR A 11 -3.24 -5.54 -4.75
N TYR A 12 -2.65 -5.91 -3.61
CA TYR A 12 -1.22 -5.90 -3.39
C TYR A 12 -0.80 -7.15 -2.61
N GLU A 13 0.41 -7.61 -2.89
CA GLU A 13 1.07 -8.67 -2.13
C GLU A 13 2.26 -8.08 -1.38
N VAL A 14 2.32 -8.29 -0.07
CA VAL A 14 3.45 -7.88 0.75
C VAL A 14 4.57 -8.90 0.58
N VAL A 15 5.73 -8.42 0.14
CA VAL A 15 6.96 -9.21 0.00
C VAL A 15 7.64 -9.34 1.36
N GLY A 16 7.68 -8.26 2.14
CA GLY A 16 8.28 -8.26 3.48
C GLY A 16 8.38 -6.89 4.11
N VAL A 17 9.03 -6.84 5.27
CA VAL A 17 9.39 -5.60 5.97
C VAL A 17 10.90 -5.40 5.86
N ALA A 18 11.31 -4.24 5.34
CA ALA A 18 12.71 -3.82 5.24
C ALA A 18 13.04 -2.81 6.34
N ARG A 19 14.31 -2.78 6.77
CA ARG A 19 14.86 -1.72 7.63
C ARG A 19 15.62 -0.72 6.77
N PHE A 20 15.47 0.56 7.08
CA PHE A 20 16.21 1.61 6.40
C PHE A 20 17.66 1.62 6.88
N SER A 21 18.61 1.67 5.94
CA SER A 21 20.04 1.58 6.25
C SER A 21 20.59 2.80 6.96
N GLU A 22 20.02 3.99 6.71
CA GLU A 22 20.48 5.23 7.34
C GLU A 22 19.81 5.47 8.71
N ASP A 23 18.70 4.80 8.99
CA ASP A 23 18.04 4.82 10.31
C ASP A 23 17.45 3.44 10.64
N PRO A 24 18.08 2.66 11.54
CA PRO A 24 17.66 1.31 11.87
C PRO A 24 16.31 1.23 12.61
N HIS A 25 15.77 2.36 13.09
CA HIS A 25 14.46 2.44 13.71
C HIS A 25 13.32 2.69 12.71
N GLN A 26 13.65 2.98 11.44
CA GLN A 26 12.67 3.15 10.38
C GLN A 26 12.46 1.85 9.62
N GLU A 27 11.23 1.35 9.69
CA GLU A 27 10.79 0.17 8.96
C GLU A 27 9.91 0.56 7.77
N PHE A 28 10.05 -0.17 6.68
CA PHE A 28 9.27 -0.01 5.45
C PHE A 28 8.63 -1.34 5.06
N VAL A 29 7.42 -1.28 4.51
CA VAL A 29 6.79 -2.43 3.87
C VAL A 29 7.15 -2.42 2.40
N VAL A 30 7.70 -3.53 1.92
CA VAL A 30 7.94 -3.80 0.51
C VAL A 30 6.79 -4.67 0.00
N TYR A 31 6.13 -4.22 -1.06
CA TYR A 31 4.95 -4.88 -1.60
C TYR A 31 4.86 -4.67 -3.12
N LYS A 32 4.17 -5.56 -3.83
CA LYS A 32 3.95 -5.46 -5.27
C LYS A 32 2.47 -5.28 -5.60
N SER A 33 2.15 -4.50 -6.63
CA SER A 33 0.79 -4.44 -7.18
C SER A 33 0.46 -5.75 -7.90
N LEU A 34 -0.79 -6.19 -7.83
CA LEU A 34 -1.29 -7.36 -8.59
C LEU A 34 -2.13 -6.93 -9.80
N TYR A 35 -1.91 -5.70 -10.26
CA TYR A 35 -2.62 -5.06 -11.36
C TYR A 35 -1.68 -4.11 -12.10
N GLU A 36 -1.98 -3.84 -13.37
CA GLU A 36 -1.32 -2.79 -14.15
C GLU A 36 -1.79 -1.41 -13.68
N SER A 37 -0.87 -0.45 -13.55
CA SER A 37 -1.20 0.90 -13.09
C SER A 37 -0.57 1.96 -13.97
N LYS A 38 -1.14 3.16 -13.98
CA LYS A 38 -0.59 4.30 -14.69
C LYS A 38 -0.02 5.29 -13.67
N LEU A 39 1.25 5.65 -13.83
CA LEU A 39 1.90 6.69 -13.05
C LEU A 39 1.47 8.05 -13.60
N GLU A 40 0.88 8.86 -12.74
CA GLU A 40 0.43 10.21 -13.08
C GLU A 40 1.37 11.24 -12.42
N PRO A 41 1.68 12.37 -13.09
CA PRO A 41 1.12 12.83 -14.38
C PRO A 41 1.85 12.32 -15.64
N GLU A 42 2.95 11.56 -15.51
CA GLU A 42 3.83 11.20 -16.63
C GLU A 42 3.17 10.24 -17.64
N GLY A 43 2.07 9.60 -17.24
CA GLY A 43 1.31 8.67 -18.04
C GLY A 43 1.98 7.32 -18.31
N LYS A 44 3.08 7.03 -17.62
CA LYS A 44 3.81 5.77 -17.76
C LYS A 44 3.01 4.60 -17.20
N VAL A 45 2.82 3.56 -18.01
CA VAL A 45 2.21 2.31 -17.55
C VAL A 45 3.25 1.46 -16.81
N LEU A 46 2.88 1.00 -15.63
CA LEU A 46 3.63 0.13 -14.74
C LEU A 46 2.95 -1.25 -14.75
N PRO A 47 3.68 -2.33 -15.10
CA PRO A 47 3.10 -3.66 -15.17
C PRO A 47 2.66 -4.18 -13.79
N SER A 48 1.77 -5.17 -13.80
CA SER A 48 1.51 -5.98 -12.60
C SER A 48 2.81 -6.58 -12.07
N GLY A 49 2.95 -6.65 -10.75
CA GLY A 49 4.19 -7.04 -10.07
C GLY A 49 5.16 -5.91 -9.78
N THR A 50 4.84 -4.65 -10.16
CA THR A 50 5.68 -3.49 -9.83
C THR A 50 5.84 -3.35 -8.31
N LEU A 51 7.10 -3.26 -7.85
CA LEU A 51 7.45 -3.10 -6.43
C LEU A 51 7.29 -1.66 -5.97
N TRP A 52 6.76 -1.53 -4.76
CA TRP A 52 6.59 -0.29 -4.03
C TRP A 52 7.17 -0.44 -2.63
N VAL A 53 7.60 0.70 -2.07
CA VAL A 53 8.06 0.80 -0.70
C VAL A 53 7.27 1.89 0.01
N ARG A 54 6.86 1.64 1.26
CA ARG A 54 6.14 2.62 2.06
C ARG A 54 6.54 2.52 3.53
N PRO A 55 6.63 3.62 4.28
CA PRO A 55 6.85 3.55 5.73
C PRO A 55 5.83 2.63 6.39
N LYS A 56 6.29 1.70 7.24
CA LYS A 56 5.44 0.69 7.89
C LYS A 56 4.31 1.34 8.69
N LYS A 57 4.62 2.42 9.41
CA LYS A 57 3.64 3.22 10.15
C LYS A 57 2.48 3.70 9.27
N MET A 58 2.78 4.19 8.06
CA MET A 58 1.74 4.63 7.11
C MET A 58 1.01 3.47 6.44
N PHE A 59 1.67 2.34 6.23
CA PHE A 59 1.03 1.16 5.67
C PHE A 59 -0.05 0.61 6.61
N THR A 60 0.23 0.58 7.91
CA THR A 60 -0.67 0.04 8.95
C THR A 60 -1.59 1.09 9.57
N GLU A 61 -1.56 2.34 9.09
CA GLU A 61 -2.33 3.41 9.73
C GLU A 61 -3.83 3.27 9.51
N LEU A 62 -4.59 3.86 10.43
CA LEU A 62 -6.01 4.12 10.27
C LEU A 62 -6.21 5.49 9.63
N VAL A 63 -6.98 5.55 8.54
CA VAL A 63 -7.35 6.77 7.81
C VAL A 63 -8.84 7.05 7.95
N PRO A 64 -9.29 8.31 7.80
CA PRO A 64 -10.73 8.61 7.74
C PRO A 64 -11.40 7.81 6.63
N ASP A 65 -12.57 7.24 6.94
CA ASP A 65 -13.37 6.54 5.94
C ASP A 65 -13.93 7.56 4.92
N PRO A 66 -13.72 7.36 3.61
CA PRO A 66 -14.31 8.21 2.58
C PRO A 66 -15.84 8.28 2.62
N ALA A 67 -16.51 7.23 3.11
CA ALA A 67 -17.97 7.14 3.20
C ALA A 67 -18.52 7.70 4.52
N ASP A 68 -17.73 7.68 5.60
CA ASP A 68 -18.16 8.13 6.93
C ASP A 68 -16.99 8.74 7.71
N LYS A 69 -16.90 10.07 7.71
CA LYS A 69 -15.80 10.80 8.34
C LYS A 69 -15.68 10.59 9.86
N THR A 70 -16.70 10.02 10.51
CA THR A 70 -16.66 9.70 11.94
C THR A 70 -15.89 8.40 12.22
N LYS A 71 -15.69 7.56 11.19
CA LYS A 71 -15.00 6.28 11.28
C LYS A 71 -13.58 6.37 10.77
N LYS A 72 -12.74 5.47 11.27
CA LYS A 72 -11.41 5.22 10.74
C LYS A 72 -11.28 3.78 10.27
N ILE A 73 -10.62 3.59 9.14
CA ILE A 73 -10.41 2.30 8.49
C ILE A 73 -8.92 2.10 8.20
N LEU A 74 -8.48 0.84 8.09
CA LEU A 74 -7.10 0.55 7.70
C LEU A 74 -6.81 1.09 6.30
N ARG A 75 -5.67 1.78 6.12
CA ARG A 75 -5.22 2.21 4.79
C ARG A 75 -5.08 1.02 3.84
N PHE A 76 -4.47 -0.05 4.33
CA PHE A 76 -4.35 -1.33 3.63
C PHE A 76 -5.07 -2.41 4.44
N LYS A 77 -6.22 -2.86 3.95
CA LYS A 77 -6.99 -3.93 4.59
C LYS A 77 -6.45 -5.28 4.10
N LYS A 78 -6.07 -6.17 5.03
CA LYS A 78 -5.75 -7.55 4.68
C LYS A 78 -7.02 -8.22 4.14
N ILE A 79 -6.91 -8.84 2.98
CA ILE A 79 -7.97 -9.66 2.39
C ILE A 79 -7.48 -11.11 2.42
N SER A 80 -8.32 -11.99 2.96
CA SER A 80 -8.03 -13.42 3.10
C SER A 80 -7.97 -14.08 1.73
N SER A 81 -7.05 -15.03 1.59
CA SER A 81 -7.11 -16.10 0.59
C SER A 81 -7.81 -17.30 1.20
#